data_AF-A0A7C7FUZ1-F1
#
_entry.id   AF-A0A7C7FUZ1-F1
#
_cell.length_a   1.000
_cell.length_b   1.000
_cell.length_c   1.000
_cell.angle_alpha   90.00
_cell.angle_beta   90.00
_cell.angle_gamma   90.00
#
_symmetry.space_group_name_H-M   'P 1'
#
loop_
_entity.id
_entity.type
_entity.pdbx_description
1 polymer ?
#
loop_
_entity_poly.entity_id
_entity_poly.type
_entity_poly.pdbx_seq_one_letter_code
_entity_poly.pdbx_strand_id
1 'polypeptide(L)'
;MDSFFIFGYEISGGLQLGSLFIGLISVVANAKLFLKADLPWWAVFVPGYNVMVAMKLIGRPTWHALLFLTPAIIYLLPKTILEVAQSFGKNRPIDYGLVLFFNVFYILNLGLSYEEEYKGPVYGSNVSSSDKEATPPGGMNIAH
;
A
#
# COMPACT_ATOMS: atom_id res chain seq x y z
N MET A 1 -26.12 18.40 -25.77
CA MET A 1 -25.12 17.95 -24.78
C MET A 1 -24.02 17.33 -25.61
N ASP A 2 -22.84 17.92 -25.60
CA ASP A 2 -21.75 17.45 -26.45
C ASP A 2 -21.26 16.10 -25.89
N SER A 3 -21.35 15.06 -26.71
CA SER A 3 -20.85 13.74 -26.36
C SER A 3 -19.34 13.81 -26.12
N PHE A 4 -18.89 13.35 -24.96
CA PHE A 4 -17.49 13.36 -24.58
C PHE A 4 -16.78 12.13 -25.17
N PHE A 5 -15.85 12.36 -26.10
CA PHE A 5 -15.09 11.30 -26.77
C PHE A 5 -13.67 11.19 -26.19
N ILE A 6 -13.29 9.99 -25.76
CA ILE A 6 -11.91 9.64 -25.36
C ILE A 6 -11.37 8.61 -26.36
N PHE A 7 -10.26 8.91 -27.04
CA PHE A 7 -9.62 8.01 -28.01
C PHE A 7 -10.58 7.45 -29.08
N GLY A 8 -11.60 8.23 -29.49
CA GLY A 8 -12.60 7.81 -30.47
C GLY A 8 -13.78 7.02 -29.90
N TYR A 9 -13.80 6.75 -28.60
CA TYR A 9 -14.93 6.12 -27.91
C TYR A 9 -15.82 7.15 -27.24
N GLU A 10 -17.13 7.04 -27.43
CA GLU A 10 -18.12 7.83 -26.72
C GLU A 10 -18.25 7.32 -25.28
N ILE A 11 -17.97 8.18 -24.31
CA ILE A 11 -18.16 7.86 -22.90
C ILE A 11 -19.54 8.35 -22.48
N SER A 12 -20.39 7.43 -22.03
CA SER A 12 -21.71 7.80 -21.52
C SER A 12 -21.56 8.66 -20.25
N GLY A 13 -22.48 9.61 -20.05
CA GLY A 13 -22.44 10.50 -18.89
C GLY A 13 -22.48 9.74 -17.55
N GLY A 14 -23.16 8.58 -17.50
CA GLY A 14 -23.16 7.71 -16.33
C GLY A 14 -21.78 7.12 -15.99
N LEU A 15 -21.03 6.66 -17.01
CA LEU A 15 -19.67 6.17 -16.81
C LEU A 15 -18.74 7.30 -16.36
N GLN A 16 -18.88 8.49 -16.95
CA GLN A 16 -18.08 9.66 -16.56
C GLN A 16 -18.27 10.04 -15.10
N LEU A 17 -19.52 10.12 -14.64
CA LEU A 17 -19.84 10.39 -13.23
C LEU A 17 -19.32 9.28 -12.31
N GLY A 18 -19.46 8.01 -12.71
CA GLY A 18 -18.92 6.87 -11.98
C GLY A 18 -17.40 6.93 -11.82
N SER A 19 -16.67 7.22 -12.89
CA SER A 19 -15.21 7.37 -12.86
C SER A 19 -14.75 8.52 -11.97
N LEU A 20 -15.44 9.66 -12.00
CA LEU A 20 -15.14 10.79 -11.12
C LEU A 20 -15.37 10.43 -9.64
N PHE A 21 -16.47 9.74 -9.34
CA PHE A 21 -16.78 9.29 -7.99
C PHE A 21 -15.73 8.31 -7.45
N ILE A 22 -15.36 7.30 -8.24
CA ILE A 22 -14.30 6.34 -7.88
C ILE A 22 -12.94 7.06 -7.75
N GLY A 23 -12.64 8.02 -8.62
CA GLY A 23 -11.43 8.84 -8.55
C GLY A 23 -11.32 9.63 -7.24
N LEU A 24 -12.39 10.30 -6.82
CA LEU A 24 -12.44 11.04 -5.56
C LEU A 24 -12.22 10.12 -4.36
N ILE A 25 -12.90 8.96 -4.33
CA ILE A 25 -12.71 7.96 -3.28
C ILE A 25 -11.26 7.48 -3.25
N SER A 26 -10.66 7.23 -4.42
CA SER A 26 -9.27 6.75 -4.52
C SER A 26 -8.27 7.77 -3.96
N VAL A 27 -8.48 9.06 -4.21
CA VAL A 27 -7.63 10.13 -3.66
C VAL A 27 -7.76 10.18 -2.14
N VAL A 28 -9.00 10.16 -1.62
CA VAL A 28 -9.26 10.18 -0.17
C VAL A 28 -8.65 8.95 0.52
N ALA A 29 -8.80 7.77 -0.09
CA ALA A 29 -8.25 6.52 0.40
C ALA A 29 -6.73 6.61 0.58
N ASN A 30 -6.00 7.02 -0.45
CA ASN A 30 -4.54 7.16 -0.40
C ASN A 30 -4.11 8.26 0.57
N ALA A 31 -4.84 9.38 0.63
CA ALA A 31 -4.51 10.49 1.53
C ALA A 31 -4.64 10.05 3.00
N LYS A 32 -5.71 9.34 3.34
CA LYS A 32 -5.92 8.77 4.68
C LYS A 32 -4.88 7.70 5.02
N LEU A 33 -4.52 6.86 4.05
CA LEU A 33 -3.46 5.88 4.21
C LEU A 33 -2.11 6.53 4.56
N PHE A 34 -1.75 7.62 3.88
CA PHE A 34 -0.51 8.35 4.15
C PHE A 34 -0.52 9.02 5.53
N LEU A 35 -1.65 9.60 5.93
CA LEU A 35 -1.77 10.18 7.28
C LEU A 35 -1.55 9.15 8.38
N LYS A 36 -1.94 7.89 8.18
CA LYS A 36 -1.71 6.81 9.16
C LYS A 36 -0.26 6.40 9.33
N ALA A 37 0.57 6.66 8.33
CA ALA A 37 1.99 6.36 8.35
C ALA A 37 2.86 7.61 8.59
N ASP A 38 2.24 8.70 9.08
CA ASP A 38 2.89 10.01 9.27
C ASP A 38 3.55 10.55 7.99
N LEU A 39 2.93 10.27 6.84
CA LEU A 39 3.36 10.72 5.52
C LEU A 39 2.49 11.88 4.99
N PRO A 40 3.03 12.71 4.10
CA PRO A 40 2.32 13.88 3.58
C PRO A 40 1.14 13.46 2.69
N TRP A 41 -0.09 13.72 3.16
CA TRP A 41 -1.34 13.40 2.46
C TRP A 41 -1.48 14.07 1.08
N TRP A 42 -0.91 15.27 0.93
CA TRP A 42 -0.96 16.03 -0.33
C TRP A 42 -0.12 15.37 -1.43
N ALA A 43 0.75 14.41 -1.10
CA ALA A 43 1.56 13.70 -2.08
C ALA A 43 0.72 12.98 -3.14
N VAL A 44 -0.51 12.61 -2.81
CA VAL A 44 -1.45 11.91 -3.70
C VAL A 44 -1.77 12.71 -4.97
N PHE A 45 -1.71 14.05 -4.92
CA PHE A 45 -2.03 14.89 -6.08
C PHE A 45 -0.91 14.99 -7.12
N VAL A 46 0.32 14.65 -6.74
CA VAL A 46 1.50 14.80 -7.60
C VAL A 46 1.98 13.41 -7.99
N PRO A 47 1.76 12.93 -9.24
CA PRO A 47 1.98 11.54 -9.61
C PRO A 47 3.38 10.99 -9.27
N GLY A 48 4.44 11.77 -9.56
CA GLY A 48 5.81 11.35 -9.23
C GLY A 48 6.08 11.30 -7.72
N TYR A 49 5.60 12.30 -6.97
CA TYR A 49 5.80 12.36 -5.53
C TYR A 49 4.93 11.32 -4.78
N ASN A 50 3.72 11.05 -5.29
CA ASN A 50 2.84 10.01 -4.80
C ASN A 50 3.56 8.66 -4.75
N VAL A 51 4.19 8.24 -5.86
CA VAL A 51 4.93 6.97 -5.92
C VAL A 51 6.15 7.00 -4.99
N MET A 52 6.87 8.12 -4.92
CA MET A 52 8.00 8.26 -3.98
C MET A 52 7.59 8.09 -2.52
N VAL A 53 6.45 8.67 -2.12
CA VAL A 53 5.89 8.57 -0.76
C VAL A 53 5.33 7.17 -0.52
N ALA A 54 4.69 6.56 -1.52
CA ALA A 54 4.27 5.17 -1.45
C ALA A 54 5.46 4.20 -1.27
N MET A 55 6.63 4.48 -1.87
CA MET A 55 7.84 3.69 -1.60
C MET A 55 8.30 3.86 -0.14
N LYS A 56 8.23 5.08 0.42
CA LYS A 56 8.55 5.32 1.83
C LYS A 56 7.58 4.59 2.77
N LEU A 57 6.30 4.55 2.44
CA LEU A 57 5.26 3.83 3.19
C LEU A 57 5.60 2.34 3.38
N ILE A 58 6.17 1.69 2.37
CA ILE A 58 6.56 0.27 2.44
C ILE A 58 8.03 0.06 2.82
N GLY A 59 8.82 1.14 2.96
CA GLY A 59 10.25 1.12 3.25
C GLY A 59 11.16 0.79 2.07
N ARG A 60 10.68 0.91 0.83
CA ARG A 60 11.49 0.73 -0.37
C ARG A 60 12.37 1.94 -0.67
N PRO A 61 13.54 1.74 -1.30
CA PRO A 61 14.35 2.86 -1.74
C PRO A 61 13.60 3.67 -2.80
N THR A 62 13.58 5.00 -2.61
CA THR A 62 12.79 5.94 -3.44
C THR A 62 13.13 5.87 -4.93
N TRP A 63 14.31 5.37 -5.30
CA TRP A 63 14.68 5.11 -6.71
C TRP A 63 13.75 4.12 -7.42
N HIS A 64 13.07 3.23 -6.69
CA HIS A 64 12.05 2.34 -7.28
C HIS A 64 10.88 3.12 -7.88
N ALA A 65 10.65 4.37 -7.46
CA ALA A 65 9.64 5.22 -8.08
C ALA A 65 9.95 5.49 -9.57
N LEU A 66 11.22 5.51 -9.98
CA LEU A 66 11.57 5.64 -11.39
C LEU A 66 11.33 4.36 -12.19
N LEU A 67 11.35 3.18 -11.55
CA LEU A 67 11.02 1.93 -12.22
C LEU A 67 9.56 1.85 -12.65
N PHE A 68 8.66 2.66 -12.05
CA PHE A 68 7.28 2.79 -12.50
C PHE A 68 7.14 3.45 -13.88
N LEU A 69 8.18 4.16 -14.37
CA LEU A 69 8.22 4.68 -15.74
C LEU A 69 8.70 3.64 -16.77
N THR A 70 9.14 2.46 -16.30
CA THR A 70 9.66 1.39 -17.14
C THR A 70 8.62 0.27 -17.27
N PRO A 71 8.72 -0.62 -18.28
CA PRO A 71 7.84 -1.79 -18.40
C PRO A 71 7.88 -2.74 -17.18
N ALA A 72 8.85 -2.58 -16.26
CA ALA A 72 8.90 -3.30 -14.99
C ALA A 72 7.72 -3.00 -14.06
N ILE A 73 6.92 -1.96 -14.33
CA ILE A 73 5.71 -1.62 -13.56
C ILE A 73 4.71 -2.78 -13.47
N ILE A 74 4.62 -3.65 -14.49
CA ILE A 74 3.70 -4.80 -14.51
C ILE A 74 3.98 -5.75 -13.34
N TYR A 75 5.24 -5.90 -12.97
CA TYR A 75 5.65 -6.72 -11.82
C TYR A 75 5.66 -5.92 -10.51
N LEU A 76 6.11 -4.66 -10.54
CA LEU A 76 6.27 -3.84 -9.34
C LEU A 76 4.94 -3.39 -8.75
N LEU A 77 3.97 -3.00 -9.56
CA LEU A 77 2.68 -2.49 -9.11
C LEU A 77 1.94 -3.49 -8.20
N PRO A 78 1.65 -4.74 -8.61
CA PRO A 78 0.98 -5.69 -7.73
C PRO A 78 1.81 -5.99 -6.47
N LYS A 79 3.14 -6.07 -6.61
CA LYS A 79 4.04 -6.30 -5.47
C LYS A 79 3.96 -5.17 -4.43
N THR A 80 3.97 -3.92 -4.87
CA THR A 80 3.90 -2.75 -3.98
C THR A 80 2.56 -2.66 -3.27
N ILE A 81 1.47 -2.98 -3.96
CA ILE A 81 0.12 -3.03 -3.37
C ILE A 81 0.03 -4.09 -2.27
N LEU A 82 0.62 -5.27 -2.51
CA LEU A 82 0.69 -6.33 -1.50
C LEU A 82 1.52 -5.89 -0.30
N GLU A 83 2.68 -5.28 -0.53
CA GLU A 83 3.55 -4.76 0.54
C GLU A 83 2.88 -3.65 1.35
N VAL A 84 2.03 -2.82 0.73
CA VAL A 84 1.19 -1.88 1.46
C VAL A 84 0.28 -2.64 2.43
N ALA A 85 -0.47 -3.65 1.97
CA ALA A 85 -1.34 -4.44 2.85
C ALA A 85 -0.56 -5.14 3.98
N GLN A 86 0.61 -5.70 3.67
CA GLN A 86 1.49 -6.33 4.65
C GLN A 86 2.01 -5.33 5.70
N SER A 87 2.19 -4.06 5.33
CA SER A 87 2.58 -2.98 6.26
C SER A 87 1.49 -2.67 7.30
N PHE A 88 0.25 -3.10 7.07
CA PHE A 88 -0.84 -3.08 8.06
C PHE A 88 -1.04 -4.45 8.75
N GLY A 89 -0.16 -5.42 8.47
CA GLY A 89 -0.21 -6.78 9.03
C GLY A 89 -1.17 -7.74 8.32
N LYS A 90 -1.61 -7.41 7.10
CA LYS A 90 -2.47 -8.27 6.29
C LYS A 90 -1.64 -9.27 5.49
N ASN A 91 -1.52 -10.48 6.03
CA ASN A 91 -0.66 -11.54 5.48
C ASN A 91 -1.43 -12.76 4.97
N ARG A 92 -2.76 -12.71 4.92
CA ARG A 92 -3.57 -13.88 4.51
C ARG A 92 -3.72 -13.88 2.98
N PRO A 93 -3.78 -15.07 2.33
CA PRO A 93 -3.96 -15.14 0.87
C PRO A 93 -5.28 -14.53 0.39
N ILE A 94 -6.32 -14.55 1.24
CA ILE A 94 -7.59 -13.88 0.93
C ILE A 94 -7.42 -12.35 0.86
N ASP A 95 -6.58 -11.77 1.72
CA ASP A 95 -6.28 -10.33 1.70
C ASP A 95 -5.54 -9.94 0.42
N TYR A 96 -4.66 -10.80 -0.07
CA TYR A 96 -3.93 -10.58 -1.32
C TYR A 96 -4.86 -10.58 -2.54
N GLY A 97 -5.82 -11.51 -2.59
CA GLY A 97 -6.85 -11.49 -3.63
C GLY A 97 -7.72 -10.23 -3.57
N LEU A 98 -8.13 -9.85 -2.36
CA LEU A 98 -8.96 -8.66 -2.12
C LEU A 98 -8.23 -7.37 -2.49
N VAL A 99 -6.97 -7.19 -2.10
CA VAL A 99 -6.23 -5.95 -2.38
C VAL A 99 -5.87 -5.81 -3.87
N LEU A 100 -5.70 -6.92 -4.58
CA LEU A 100 -5.41 -6.91 -6.02
C LEU A 100 -6.67 -6.62 -6.85
N PHE A 101 -7.81 -7.23 -6.50
CA PHE A 101 -9.05 -7.08 -7.26
C PHE A 101 -9.87 -5.85 -6.83
N PHE A 102 -9.95 -5.58 -5.52
CA PHE A 102 -10.69 -4.47 -4.92
C PHE A 102 -9.75 -3.41 -4.31
N ASN A 103 -8.71 -3.04 -5.05
CA ASN A 103 -7.63 -2.18 -4.56
C ASN A 103 -8.13 -0.88 -3.90
N VAL A 104 -8.98 -0.12 -4.60
CA VAL A 104 -9.50 1.17 -4.12
C VAL A 104 -10.25 1.02 -2.81
N PHE A 105 -11.16 0.05 -2.73
CA PHE A 105 -11.97 -0.17 -1.52
C PHE A 105 -11.15 -0.74 -0.37
N TYR A 106 -10.17 -1.60 -0.66
CA TYR A 106 -9.31 -2.17 0.36
C TYR A 106 -8.39 -1.11 0.97
N ILE A 107 -7.77 -0.26 0.15
CA ILE A 107 -6.95 0.86 0.62
C ILE A 107 -7.80 1.85 1.41
N LEU A 108 -9.04 2.13 0.96
CA LEU A 108 -9.97 2.98 1.71
C LEU A 108 -10.28 2.38 3.08
N ASN A 109 -10.56 1.08 3.15
CA ASN A 109 -10.81 0.37 4.39
C ASN A 109 -9.60 0.46 5.33
N LEU A 110 -8.39 0.20 4.82
CA LEU A 110 -7.15 0.37 5.59
C LEU A 110 -6.95 1.81 6.06
N GLY A 111 -7.27 2.81 5.22
CA GLY A 111 -7.11 4.22 5.55
C GLY A 111 -8.12 4.75 6.57
N LEU A 112 -9.35 4.22 6.59
CA LEU A 112 -10.45 4.70 7.45
C LEU A 112 -10.66 3.88 8.72
N SER A 113 -10.34 2.59 8.72
CA SER A 113 -10.61 1.71 9.86
C SER A 113 -9.75 2.08 11.07
N TYR A 114 -10.35 2.31 12.24
CA TYR A 114 -9.57 2.65 13.45
C TYR A 114 -8.73 1.49 13.98
N GLU A 115 -9.13 0.25 13.68
CA GLU A 115 -8.46 -0.97 14.16
C GLU A 115 -7.19 -1.31 13.35
N GLU A 116 -7.11 -0.79 12.13
CA GLU A 116 -6.00 -1.08 11.20
C GLU A 116 -4.85 -0.11 11.42
N GLU A 117 -3.97 -0.42 12.37
CA GLU A 117 -2.77 0.37 12.61
C GLU A 117 -1.66 0.07 11.61
N TYR A 118 -0.94 1.13 11.21
CA TYR A 118 0.26 0.98 10.39
C TYR A 118 1.37 0.36 11.25
N LYS A 119 1.84 -0.83 10.86
CA LYS A 119 2.83 -1.62 11.62
C LYS A 119 4.27 -1.35 11.21
N GLY A 120 4.47 -0.54 10.16
CA GLY A 120 5.79 -0.20 9.65
C GLY A 120 6.11 -0.83 8.30
N PRO A 121 7.30 -0.49 7.76
CA PRO A 121 7.73 -0.95 6.45
C PRO A 121 8.05 -2.45 6.44
N VAL A 122 7.63 -3.13 5.37
CA VAL A 122 7.86 -4.57 5.16
C VAL A 122 9.00 -4.87 4.20
N TYR A 123 9.47 -3.86 3.46
CA TYR A 123 10.55 -4.07 2.52
C TYR A 123 11.86 -4.37 3.25
N GLY A 124 12.44 -5.54 2.97
CA GLY A 124 13.67 -5.98 3.62
C GLY A 124 13.46 -6.56 5.02
N SER A 125 12.21 -6.65 5.52
CA SER A 125 11.89 -7.30 6.79
C SER A 125 11.87 -8.83 6.64
N ASN A 126 13.00 -9.42 6.24
CA ASN A 126 13.39 -10.72 6.77
C ASN A 126 13.94 -10.47 8.18
N VAL A 127 13.10 -10.02 9.11
CA VAL A 127 13.49 -9.96 10.51
C VAL A 127 13.51 -11.39 11.00
N SER A 128 14.72 -11.95 11.06
CA SER A 128 15.19 -12.76 12.18
C SER A 128 14.06 -13.47 12.95
N SER A 129 13.68 -14.65 12.48
CA SER A 129 13.14 -15.68 13.36
C SER A 129 14.26 -16.37 14.17
N SER A 130 15.43 -15.74 14.36
CA SER A 130 16.57 -16.30 15.13
C SER A 130 16.86 -15.62 16.47
N ASP A 131 16.13 -14.59 16.89
CA ASP A 131 16.40 -13.89 18.16
C ASP A 131 15.32 -14.10 19.23
N LYS A 132 14.66 -15.27 19.23
CA LYS A 132 13.77 -15.68 20.35
C LYS A 132 14.12 -17.03 20.98
N GLU A 133 15.33 -17.54 20.76
CA GLU A 133 15.83 -18.72 21.47
C GLU A 133 17.14 -18.42 22.21
N ALA A 134 17.03 -17.57 23.22
CA ALA A 134 17.99 -17.52 24.32
C ALA A 134 17.23 -17.72 25.63
N THR A 135 16.49 -18.82 25.72
CA THR A 135 16.19 -19.42 27.03
C THR A 135 17.52 -19.96 27.55
N PRO A 136 18.04 -19.52 28.70
CA PRO A 136 19.18 -20.19 29.32
C PRO A 136 18.67 -21.57 29.79
N PRO A 137 19.22 -22.69 29.32
CA PRO A 137 18.93 -23.98 29.93
C PRO A 137 19.50 -23.94 31.34
N GLY A 138 18.67 -24.27 32.33
CA GLY A 138 19.04 -24.29 33.73
C GLY A 138 20.40 -24.97 33.96
N GLY A 139 21.36 -24.17 34.42
CA GLY A 139 22.64 -24.60 34.94
C GLY A 139 22.64 -24.47 36.47
N MET A 140 22.19 -25.53 37.11
CA MET A 140 22.79 -26.16 38.30
C MET A 140 23.28 -25.27 39.46
N ASN A 141 22.58 -25.37 40.59
CA ASN A 141 23.15 -25.21 41.93
C ASN A 141 24.49 -25.94 42.04
N ILE A 142 25.58 -25.22 42.36
CA ILE A 142 26.73 -25.76 43.09
C ILE A 142 27.23 -24.72 44.10
N ALA A 143 27.43 -25.22 45.30
CA ALA A 143 27.78 -24.54 46.55
C ALA A 143 29.02 -23.63 46.48
N HIS A 144 29.00 -22.57 47.30
CA HIS A 144 29.98 -22.34 48.36
C HIS A 144 29.39 -21.44 49.47
#